data_AF-A0A3D1SF76-F1
#
_entry.id   AF-A0A3D1SF76-F1
#
_cell.length_a   1.000
_cell.length_b   1.000
_cell.length_c   1.000
_cell.angle_alpha   90.00
_cell.angle_beta   90.00
_cell.angle_gamma   90.00
#
_symmetry.space_group_name_H-M   'P 1'
#
loop_
_entity.id
_entity.type
_entity.pdbx_description
1 polymer ?
#
loop_
_entity_poly.entity_id
_entity_poly.type
_entity_poly.pdbx_seq_one_letter_code
_entity_poly.pdbx_strand_id
1 'polypeptide(L)'
;MSGKIKELFEDIELPAVIAEGEVLTIARRRAKNELNFNVSFSELVPMKELFAASDAISQKLGAEAVIYPKYFSEQFTTSYLYEIFELLKRKFVGINGYFDDAVIDDDGQTFEITLKSGGKSMLLGMGIDKKIEAYVKGIFDKNISVILSSNNELDVEEYVSREAPVERVSVTSEAPKPAKPKYSGGGSRGRRPQ
;
A
#
# COMPACT_ATOMS: atom_id res chain seq x y z
N MET A 1 -36.86 3.67 5.61
CA MET A 1 -36.70 2.88 6.85
C MET A 1 -35.33 2.24 6.77
N SER A 2 -34.37 2.75 7.54
CA SER A 2 -33.11 2.06 7.82
C SER A 2 -33.43 0.95 8.82
N GLY A 3 -33.00 -0.27 8.51
CA GLY A 3 -33.12 -1.43 9.39
C GLY A 3 -31.77 -1.74 10.02
N LYS A 4 -31.77 -2.44 11.16
CA LYS A 4 -30.54 -2.93 11.77
C LYS A 4 -30.00 -4.14 11.00
N ILE A 5 -28.68 -4.38 11.05
CA ILE A 5 -28.09 -5.58 10.41
C ILE A 5 -28.78 -6.85 10.89
N LYS A 6 -29.02 -6.99 12.20
CA LYS A 6 -29.66 -8.19 12.78
C LYS A 6 -31.06 -8.47 12.23
N GLU A 7 -31.79 -7.44 11.81
CA GLU A 7 -33.14 -7.58 11.24
C GLU A 7 -33.09 -8.08 9.79
N LEU A 8 -31.96 -7.89 9.11
CA LEU A 8 -31.73 -8.42 7.76
C LEU A 8 -31.17 -9.86 7.81
N PHE A 9 -30.53 -10.23 8.92
CA PHE A 9 -29.80 -11.49 9.07
C PHE A 9 -30.04 -12.15 10.44
N GLU A 10 -31.29 -12.48 10.74
CA GLU A 10 -31.70 -13.05 12.04
C GLU A 10 -31.01 -14.40 12.37
N ASP A 11 -30.60 -15.15 11.35
CA ASP A 11 -29.96 -16.47 11.49
C ASP A 11 -28.42 -16.42 11.61
N ILE A 12 -27.80 -15.23 11.64
CA ILE A 12 -26.33 -15.10 11.68
C ILE A 12 -25.91 -14.58 13.05
N GLU A 13 -25.03 -15.33 13.72
CA GLU A 13 -24.35 -14.85 14.92
C GLU A 13 -23.32 -13.77 14.54
N LEU A 14 -23.62 -12.53 14.89
CA LEU A 14 -22.76 -11.37 14.66
C LEU A 14 -22.39 -10.74 16.02
N PRO A 15 -21.19 -10.11 16.12
CA PRO A 15 -20.86 -9.27 17.28
C PRO A 15 -21.95 -8.23 17.54
N ALA A 16 -22.28 -7.98 18.81
CA ALA A 16 -23.40 -7.11 19.20
C ALA A 16 -23.33 -5.72 18.54
N VAL A 17 -22.14 -5.12 18.48
CA VAL A 17 -21.92 -3.82 17.84
C VAL A 17 -22.28 -3.84 16.36
N ILE A 18 -21.92 -4.93 15.65
CA ILE A 18 -22.21 -5.09 14.24
C ILE A 18 -23.70 -5.36 14.03
N ALA A 19 -24.28 -6.22 14.84
CA ALA A 19 -25.70 -6.61 14.79
C ALA A 19 -26.64 -5.39 14.99
N GLU A 20 -26.26 -4.46 15.87
CA GLU A 20 -27.02 -3.23 16.14
C GLU A 20 -26.76 -2.12 15.11
N GLY A 21 -25.80 -2.30 14.19
CA GLY A 21 -25.47 -1.32 13.15
C GLY A 21 -26.66 -0.97 12.26
N GLU A 22 -26.83 0.32 11.98
CA GLU A 22 -27.95 0.84 11.19
C GLU A 22 -27.59 0.90 9.71
N VAL A 23 -28.33 0.16 8.86
CA VAL A 23 -28.05 0.12 7.43
C VAL A 23 -28.56 1.40 6.77
N LEU A 24 -27.61 2.21 6.29
CA LEU A 24 -27.89 3.46 5.60
C LEU A 24 -28.23 3.22 4.13
N THR A 25 -27.44 2.39 3.45
CA THR A 25 -27.59 2.14 2.00
C THR A 25 -27.02 0.78 1.62
N ILE A 26 -27.73 0.07 0.76
CA ILE A 26 -27.26 -1.17 0.13
C ILE A 26 -27.07 -0.92 -1.37
N ALA A 27 -25.84 -1.06 -1.86
CA ALA A 27 -25.50 -0.88 -3.27
C ALA A 27 -25.11 -2.21 -3.91
N ARG A 28 -25.80 -2.60 -5.00
CA ARG A 28 -25.49 -3.83 -5.74
C ARG A 28 -24.62 -3.57 -6.95
N ARG A 29 -23.40 -4.12 -6.97
CA ARG A 29 -22.52 -4.15 -8.13
C ARG A 29 -22.74 -5.45 -8.92
N ARG A 30 -23.66 -5.38 -9.89
CA ARG A 30 -24.05 -6.54 -10.72
C ARG A 30 -22.87 -7.22 -11.43
N ALA A 31 -21.90 -6.44 -11.90
CA ALA A 31 -20.74 -6.97 -12.64
C ALA A 31 -19.86 -7.93 -11.82
N LYS A 32 -19.82 -7.77 -10.49
CA LYS A 32 -19.02 -8.59 -9.58
C LYS A 32 -19.85 -9.52 -8.69
N ASN A 33 -21.18 -9.49 -8.84
CA ASN A 33 -22.10 -10.09 -7.88
C ASN A 33 -21.79 -9.67 -6.43
N GLU A 34 -21.57 -8.37 -6.23
CA GLU A 34 -21.14 -7.77 -4.96
C GLU A 34 -22.25 -6.86 -4.39
N LEU A 35 -22.48 -6.93 -3.08
CA LEU A 35 -23.41 -6.12 -2.29
C LEU A 35 -22.66 -5.33 -1.24
N ASN A 36 -22.76 -4.00 -1.31
CA ASN A 36 -22.07 -3.08 -0.43
C ASN A 36 -23.04 -2.46 0.55
N PHE A 37 -22.87 -2.79 1.82
CA PHE A 37 -23.67 -2.30 2.93
C PHE A 37 -22.94 -1.11 3.54
N ASN A 38 -23.49 0.08 3.44
CA ASN A 38 -23.02 1.23 4.22
C ASN A 38 -23.79 1.22 5.53
N VAL A 39 -23.08 1.07 6.64
CA VAL A 39 -23.67 0.84 7.96
C VAL A 39 -23.13 1.84 8.95
N SER A 40 -24.03 2.55 9.62
CA SER A 40 -23.69 3.45 10.70
C SER A 40 -23.49 2.67 11.99
N PHE A 41 -22.41 2.95 12.69
CA PHE A 41 -22.08 2.33 13.96
C PHE A 41 -21.88 3.43 15.03
N SER A 42 -22.30 3.15 16.26
CA SER A 42 -22.13 4.08 17.38
C SER A 42 -20.71 4.13 17.93
N GLU A 43 -19.91 3.11 17.67
CA GLU A 43 -18.55 2.96 18.19
C GLU A 43 -17.63 2.31 17.16
N LEU A 44 -16.33 2.58 17.24
CA LEU A 44 -15.34 2.08 16.29
C LEU A 44 -15.27 0.56 16.35
N VAL A 45 -15.44 -0.08 15.19
CA VAL A 45 -15.38 -1.54 15.04
C VAL A 45 -14.05 -1.92 14.40
N PRO A 46 -13.32 -2.91 14.94
CA PRO A 46 -12.13 -3.45 14.30
C PRO A 46 -12.45 -4.03 12.91
N MET A 47 -11.58 -3.78 11.93
CA MET A 47 -11.79 -4.24 10.55
C MET A 47 -11.85 -5.76 10.44
N LYS A 48 -11.13 -6.48 11.30
CA LYS A 48 -11.18 -7.95 11.37
C LYS A 48 -12.59 -8.47 11.71
N GLU A 49 -13.32 -7.77 12.57
CA GLU A 49 -14.71 -8.15 12.90
C GLU A 49 -15.66 -7.83 11.75
N LEU A 50 -15.49 -6.67 11.10
CA LEU A 50 -16.25 -6.30 9.90
C LEU A 50 -16.03 -7.28 8.74
N PHE A 51 -14.80 -7.77 8.61
CA PHE A 51 -14.40 -8.81 7.66
C PHE A 51 -15.11 -10.14 7.93
N ALA A 52 -15.04 -10.63 9.17
CA ALA A 52 -15.72 -11.87 9.56
C ALA A 52 -17.24 -11.77 9.35
N ALA A 53 -17.85 -10.65 9.72
CA ALA A 53 -19.27 -10.39 9.49
C ALA A 53 -19.62 -10.34 7.99
N SER A 54 -18.81 -9.65 7.19
CA SER A 54 -18.95 -9.59 5.73
C SER A 54 -18.87 -10.98 5.11
N ASP A 55 -17.95 -11.82 5.57
CA ASP A 55 -17.77 -13.19 5.09
C ASP A 55 -18.97 -14.08 5.46
N ALA A 56 -19.48 -13.97 6.69
CA ALA A 56 -20.68 -14.69 7.13
C ALA A 56 -21.92 -14.31 6.31
N ILE A 57 -22.13 -13.01 6.07
CA ILE A 57 -23.23 -12.51 5.23
C ILE A 57 -23.05 -12.98 3.79
N SER A 58 -21.83 -12.96 3.27
CA SER A 58 -21.53 -13.42 1.90
C SER A 58 -21.94 -14.88 1.70
N GLN A 59 -21.60 -15.74 2.66
CA GLN A 59 -21.98 -17.16 2.63
C GLN A 59 -23.50 -17.35 2.63
N LYS A 60 -24.24 -16.59 3.44
CA LYS A 60 -25.70 -16.67 3.49
C LYS A 60 -26.36 -16.20 2.20
N LEU A 61 -25.82 -15.15 1.57
CA LEU A 61 -26.40 -14.55 0.36
C LEU A 61 -25.98 -15.25 -0.94
N GLY A 62 -24.92 -16.06 -0.93
CA GLY A 62 -24.33 -16.64 -2.14
C GLY A 62 -23.76 -15.58 -3.09
N ALA A 63 -23.36 -14.43 -2.54
CA ALA A 63 -22.83 -13.26 -3.25
C ALA A 63 -21.77 -12.59 -2.37
N GLU A 64 -20.83 -11.85 -2.97
CA GLU A 64 -19.85 -11.11 -2.19
C GLU A 64 -20.57 -9.97 -1.45
N ALA A 65 -20.52 -9.96 -0.13
CA ALA A 65 -21.08 -8.91 0.70
C ALA A 65 -19.95 -8.20 1.45
N VAL A 66 -19.95 -6.87 1.41
CA VAL A 66 -18.94 -6.06 2.09
C VAL A 66 -19.63 -4.99 2.93
N ILE A 67 -19.33 -4.99 4.22
CA ILE A 67 -19.74 -3.95 5.16
C ILE A 67 -18.73 -2.80 5.10
N TYR A 68 -19.21 -1.61 4.78
CA TYR A 68 -18.47 -0.36 4.88
C TYR A 68 -18.99 0.42 6.09
N PRO A 69 -18.16 0.61 7.13
CA PRO A 69 -18.58 1.35 8.30
C PRO A 69 -18.69 2.84 7.97
N LYS A 70 -19.64 3.49 8.63
CA LYS A 70 -19.83 4.94 8.67
C LYS A 70 -19.83 5.39 10.11
N TYR A 71 -19.04 6.41 10.41
CA TYR A 71 -18.88 7.00 11.73
C TYR A 71 -19.03 8.51 11.66
N PHE A 72 -19.25 9.12 12.81
CA PHE A 72 -19.17 10.57 12.94
C PHE A 72 -17.70 11.03 12.83
N SER A 73 -17.48 12.22 12.26
CA SER A 73 -16.14 12.76 12.00
C SER A 73 -15.29 12.91 13.27
N GLU A 74 -15.95 13.15 14.39
CA GLU A 74 -15.41 13.33 15.74
C GLU A 74 -14.87 12.04 16.34
N GLN A 75 -15.29 10.88 15.79
CA GLN A 75 -14.81 9.56 16.22
C GLN A 75 -13.51 9.15 15.52
N PHE A 76 -13.04 9.94 14.55
CA PHE A 76 -11.78 9.64 13.87
C PHE A 76 -10.59 9.78 14.82
N THR A 77 -9.82 8.70 14.93
CA THR A 77 -8.56 8.67 15.67
C THR A 77 -7.41 8.20 14.79
N THR A 78 -6.20 8.65 15.09
CA THR A 78 -4.97 8.25 14.38
C THR A 78 -4.76 6.73 14.42
N SER A 79 -5.14 6.07 15.51
CA SER A 79 -5.10 4.61 15.64
C SER A 79 -5.99 3.88 14.63
N TYR A 80 -7.06 4.50 14.13
CA TYR A 80 -7.95 3.86 13.16
C TYR A 80 -7.31 3.76 11.76
N LEU A 81 -6.21 4.47 11.49
CA LEU A 81 -5.46 4.30 10.25
C LEU A 81 -4.88 2.89 10.13
N TYR A 82 -4.50 2.24 11.23
CA TYR A 82 -4.06 0.84 11.20
C TYR A 82 -5.17 -0.11 10.74
N GLU A 83 -6.42 0.15 11.12
CA GLU A 83 -7.57 -0.58 10.62
C GLU A 83 -7.75 -0.38 9.10
N ILE A 84 -7.55 0.84 8.61
CA ILE A 84 -7.56 1.13 7.17
C ILE A 84 -6.42 0.40 6.45
N PHE A 85 -5.25 0.20 7.06
CA PHE A 85 -4.19 -0.63 6.49
C PHE A 85 -4.63 -2.09 6.33
N GLU A 86 -5.33 -2.66 7.31
CA GLU A 86 -5.89 -4.01 7.21
C GLU A 86 -6.93 -4.12 6.08
N LEU A 87 -7.76 -3.10 5.88
CA LEU A 87 -8.67 -2.99 4.73
C LEU A 87 -7.92 -2.96 3.40
N LEU A 88 -6.84 -2.19 3.31
CA LEU A 88 -6.00 -2.12 2.12
C LEU A 88 -5.31 -3.45 1.83
N LYS A 89 -4.73 -4.11 2.84
CA LYS A 89 -4.12 -5.44 2.74
C LYS A 89 -5.12 -6.47 2.22
N ARG A 90 -6.35 -6.49 2.74
CA ARG A 90 -7.41 -7.40 2.27
C ARG A 90 -7.79 -7.15 0.81
N LYS A 91 -7.80 -5.89 0.36
CA LYS A 91 -8.22 -5.52 -1.00
C LYS A 91 -7.12 -5.58 -2.05
N PHE A 92 -5.87 -5.37 -1.66
CA PHE A 92 -4.75 -5.28 -2.57
C PHE A 92 -3.64 -6.25 -2.12
N VAL A 93 -3.59 -7.42 -2.77
CA VAL A 93 -2.63 -8.50 -2.47
C VAL A 93 -1.18 -8.01 -2.44
N GLY A 94 -0.84 -7.00 -3.27
CA GLY A 94 0.50 -6.42 -3.35
C GLY A 94 0.90 -5.45 -2.24
N ILE A 95 0.06 -5.23 -1.22
CA ILE A 95 0.35 -4.30 -0.10
C ILE A 95 0.74 -5.04 1.19
N ASN A 96 0.58 -6.36 1.24
CA ASN A 96 0.96 -7.15 2.41
C ASN A 96 2.44 -6.95 2.77
N GLY A 97 2.71 -6.65 4.04
CA GLY A 97 4.06 -6.46 4.56
C GLY A 97 4.57 -5.01 4.63
N TYR A 98 4.04 -4.09 3.80
CA TYR A 98 4.63 -2.73 3.75
C TYR A 98 4.26 -1.84 4.94
N PHE A 99 3.02 -1.98 5.43
CA PHE A 99 2.54 -1.25 6.60
C PHE A 99 2.83 -1.95 7.92
N ASP A 100 3.53 -3.09 7.88
CA ASP A 100 3.89 -3.81 9.10
C ASP A 100 4.89 -2.99 9.90
N ASP A 101 4.58 -2.80 11.18
CA ASP A 101 5.34 -1.95 12.10
C ASP A 101 5.53 -0.49 11.65
N ALA A 102 4.70 -0.01 10.72
CA ALA A 102 4.69 1.39 10.32
C ALA A 102 4.38 2.30 11.51
N VAL A 103 5.01 3.47 11.55
CA VAL A 103 4.80 4.47 12.59
C VAL A 103 4.08 5.66 11.99
N ILE A 104 3.07 6.16 12.67
CA ILE A 104 2.28 7.30 12.24
C ILE A 104 2.61 8.49 13.14
N ASP A 105 3.05 9.58 12.52
CA ASP A 105 3.12 10.90 13.16
C ASP A 105 1.96 11.75 12.65
N ASP A 106 1.31 12.50 13.54
CA ASP A 106 0.13 13.29 13.19
C ASP A 106 0.21 14.72 13.74
N ASP A 107 -0.18 15.67 12.90
CA ASP A 107 -0.35 17.09 13.26
C ASP A 107 -1.84 17.53 13.29
N GLY A 108 -2.76 16.56 13.23
CA GLY A 108 -4.21 16.75 13.18
C GLY A 108 -4.81 16.87 11.77
N GLN A 109 -4.03 17.22 10.75
CA GLN A 109 -4.49 17.35 9.36
C GLN A 109 -3.69 16.48 8.38
N THR A 110 -2.38 16.36 8.62
CA THR A 110 -1.42 15.58 7.87
C THR A 110 -0.94 14.42 8.72
N PHE A 111 -0.91 13.24 8.11
CA PHE A 111 -0.49 11.99 8.73
C PHE A 111 0.73 11.48 7.97
N GLU A 112 1.89 11.53 8.60
CA GLU A 112 3.11 10.96 8.06
C GLU A 112 3.22 9.50 8.49
N ILE A 113 3.20 8.60 7.51
CA ILE A 113 3.33 7.16 7.71
C ILE A 113 4.75 6.76 7.33
N THR A 114 5.56 6.50 8.36
CA THR A 114 6.94 6.03 8.20
C THR A 114 6.97 4.51 8.02
N LEU A 115 7.36 4.07 6.83
CA LEU A 115 7.49 2.66 6.45
C LEU A 115 8.88 2.12 6.87
N LYS A 116 8.89 1.04 7.66
CA LYS A 116 10.14 0.39 8.10
C LYS A 116 10.80 -0.47 7.01
N SER A 117 9.99 -1.10 6.18
CA SER A 117 10.45 -2.10 5.19
C SER A 117 10.75 -1.52 3.80
N GLY A 118 10.67 -0.20 3.61
CA GLY A 118 10.74 0.43 2.29
C GLY A 118 9.40 0.40 1.55
N GLY A 119 9.44 0.53 0.22
CA GLY A 119 8.27 0.47 -0.66
C GLY A 119 7.52 1.79 -0.85
N LYS A 120 8.05 2.93 -0.40
CA LYS A 120 7.41 4.25 -0.55
C LYS A 120 7.10 4.51 -2.02
N SER A 121 8.09 4.36 -2.90
CA SER A 121 7.92 4.64 -4.33
C SER A 121 6.86 3.75 -4.99
N MET A 122 6.80 2.47 -4.61
CA MET A 122 5.80 1.53 -5.11
C MET A 122 4.39 1.87 -4.62
N LEU A 123 4.23 2.16 -3.33
CA LEU A 123 2.94 2.51 -2.75
C LEU A 123 2.41 3.85 -3.30
N LEU A 124 3.29 4.83 -3.51
CA LEU A 124 2.95 6.07 -4.20
C LEU A 124 2.55 5.83 -5.66
N GLY A 125 3.29 4.98 -6.38
CA GLY A 125 2.94 4.58 -7.75
C GLY A 125 1.58 3.88 -7.85
N MET A 126 1.16 3.18 -6.80
CA MET A 126 -0.17 2.57 -6.66
C MET A 126 -1.25 3.54 -6.14
N GLY A 127 -0.88 4.77 -5.78
CA GLY A 127 -1.76 5.78 -5.19
C GLY A 127 -2.36 5.37 -3.85
N ILE A 128 -1.58 4.68 -3.00
CA ILE A 128 -2.06 4.18 -1.71
C ILE A 128 -2.35 5.30 -0.71
N ASP A 129 -1.51 6.33 -0.69
CA ASP A 129 -1.74 7.58 0.04
C ASP A 129 -3.14 8.15 -0.25
N LYS A 130 -3.49 8.29 -1.53
CA LYS A 130 -4.81 8.82 -1.94
C LYS A 130 -5.95 7.88 -1.64
N LYS A 131 -5.72 6.57 -1.64
CA LYS A 131 -6.72 5.59 -1.20
C LYS A 131 -6.97 5.69 0.30
N ILE A 132 -5.93 5.87 1.12
CA ILE A 132 -6.09 6.08 2.57
C ILE A 132 -6.94 7.33 2.82
N GLU A 133 -6.59 8.46 2.19
CA GLU A 133 -7.38 9.71 2.27
C GLU A 133 -8.85 9.47 1.88
N ALA A 134 -9.08 8.75 0.78
CA ALA A 134 -10.43 8.42 0.31
C ALA A 134 -11.19 7.50 1.26
N TYR A 135 -10.52 6.56 1.94
CA TYR A 135 -11.15 5.71 2.95
C TYR A 135 -11.50 6.49 4.20
N VAL A 136 -10.63 7.37 4.70
CA VAL A 136 -10.95 8.22 5.85
C VAL A 136 -12.14 9.12 5.53
N LYS A 137 -12.15 9.76 4.36
CA LYS A 137 -13.32 10.53 3.90
C LYS A 137 -14.56 9.66 3.74
N GLY A 138 -14.39 8.46 3.19
CA GLY A 138 -15.48 7.51 2.99
C GLY A 138 -16.09 7.03 4.30
N ILE A 139 -15.30 6.82 5.34
CA ILE A 139 -15.74 6.23 6.61
C ILE A 139 -16.20 7.32 7.61
N PHE A 140 -15.47 8.44 7.69
CA PHE A 140 -15.65 9.48 8.71
C PHE A 140 -16.12 10.83 8.16
N ASP A 141 -16.25 10.99 6.84
CA ASP A 141 -16.47 12.29 6.18
C ASP A 141 -15.41 13.36 6.51
N LYS A 142 -14.22 12.92 6.91
CA LYS A 142 -13.08 13.78 7.24
C LYS A 142 -12.07 13.82 6.10
N ASN A 143 -11.61 15.01 5.73
CA ASN A 143 -10.50 15.16 4.78
C ASN A 143 -9.19 15.22 5.56
N ILE A 144 -8.23 14.38 5.17
CA ILE A 144 -6.87 14.34 5.73
C ILE A 144 -5.86 14.38 4.57
N SER A 145 -4.60 14.67 4.88
CA SER A 145 -3.46 14.53 3.97
C SER A 145 -2.57 13.39 4.45
N VAL A 146 -2.13 12.52 3.54
CA VAL A 146 -1.24 11.40 3.87
C VAL A 146 0.11 11.57 3.17
N ILE A 147 1.19 11.46 3.95
CA ILE A 147 2.57 11.45 3.45
C ILE A 147 3.17 10.08 3.75
N LEU A 148 3.74 9.43 2.74
CA LEU A 148 4.51 8.19 2.93
C LEU A 148 5.99 8.55 2.97
N SER A 149 6.66 8.14 4.05
CA SER A 149 8.11 8.27 4.21
C SER A 149 8.73 6.89 4.49
N SER A 150 10.04 6.76 4.24
CA SER A 150 10.78 5.56 4.62
C SER A 150 12.21 5.92 4.95
N ASN A 151 12.72 5.35 6.04
CA ASN A 151 14.10 5.56 6.49
C ASN A 151 15.13 4.79 5.64
N ASN A 152 14.67 3.84 4.83
CA ASN A 152 15.52 2.89 4.10
C ASN A 152 15.51 3.07 2.57
N GLU A 153 14.68 3.99 2.04
CA GLU A 153 14.70 4.35 0.62
C GLU A 153 15.37 5.72 0.46
N LEU A 154 16.52 5.73 -0.24
CA LEU A 154 17.13 6.97 -0.70
C LEU A 154 16.30 7.50 -1.87
N ASP A 155 15.71 8.68 -1.69
CA ASP A 155 15.09 9.41 -2.79
C ASP A 155 16.21 9.89 -3.71
N VAL A 156 16.32 9.31 -4.91
CA VAL A 156 17.45 9.56 -5.81
C VAL A 156 17.52 11.05 -6.20
N GLU A 157 16.37 11.73 -6.26
CA GLU A 157 16.28 13.17 -6.52
C GLU A 157 16.78 14.02 -5.33
N GLU A 158 16.57 13.54 -4.11
CA GLU A 158 17.16 14.14 -2.90
C GLU A 158 18.67 13.89 -2.80
N TYR A 159 19.15 12.73 -3.25
CA TYR A 159 20.58 12.42 -3.30
C TYR A 159 21.31 13.30 -4.32
N VAL A 160 20.77 13.43 -5.55
CA VAL A 160 21.35 14.24 -6.63
C VAL A 160 21.34 15.73 -6.31
N SER A 161 20.37 16.21 -5.53
CA SER A 161 20.32 17.62 -5.10
C SER A 161 21.24 17.95 -3.92
N ARG A 162 21.66 16.94 -3.14
CA ARG A 162 22.60 17.09 -2.01
C ARG A 162 24.06 16.92 -2.41
N GLU A 163 24.36 16.34 -3.56
CA GLU A 163 25.73 16.27 -4.08
C GLU A 163 26.16 17.62 -4.68
N ALA A 164 27.14 18.27 -4.04
CA ALA A 164 27.93 19.31 -4.69
C ALA A 164 28.51 18.73 -6.01
N PRO A 165 28.61 19.53 -7.09
CA PRO A 165 29.04 19.02 -8.39
C PRO A 165 30.39 18.32 -8.23
N VAL A 166 30.39 17.00 -8.45
CA VAL A 166 31.59 16.17 -8.36
C VAL A 166 32.58 16.72 -9.38
N GLU A 167 33.69 17.29 -8.91
CA GLU A 167 34.75 17.75 -9.80
C GLU A 167 35.22 16.55 -10.62
N ARG A 168 35.02 16.63 -11.93
CA ARG A 168 35.51 15.61 -12.87
C ARG A 168 37.03 15.62 -12.80
N VAL A 169 37.60 14.64 -12.09
CA VAL A 169 39.05 14.41 -12.14
C VAL A 169 39.39 13.90 -13.53
N SER A 170 39.92 14.77 -14.38
CA SER A 170 40.47 14.39 -15.67
C SER A 170 41.71 13.54 -15.43
N VAL A 171 41.62 12.22 -15.68
CA VAL A 171 42.78 11.35 -15.72
C VAL A 171 43.56 11.65 -17.00
N THR A 172 44.35 12.72 -17.00
CA THR A 172 45.39 12.95 -18.00
C THR A 172 46.69 12.36 -17.49
N SER A 173 46.78 11.04 -17.47
CA SER A 173 48.06 10.36 -17.63
C SER A 173 47.91 9.42 -18.82
N GLU A 174 48.72 9.68 -19.84
CA GLU A 174 48.76 8.91 -21.07
C GLU A 174 48.96 7.43 -20.72
N ALA A 175 48.03 6.56 -21.12
CA ALA A 175 48.14 5.13 -20.88
C ALA A 175 49.44 4.61 -21.51
N PRO A 176 50.30 3.87 -20.77
CA PRO A 176 51.54 3.37 -21.33
C PRO A 176 51.24 2.45 -22.52
N LYS A 177 51.92 2.69 -23.65
CA LYS A 177 51.76 1.92 -24.89
C LYS A 177 51.85 0.41 -24.61
N PRO A 178 50.90 -0.41 -25.10
CA PRO A 178 50.99 -1.86 -24.94
C PRO A 178 52.29 -2.38 -25.59
N ALA A 179 53.02 -3.22 -24.84
CA ALA A 179 54.26 -3.81 -25.31
C ALA A 179 54.01 -4.66 -26.56
N LYS A 180 54.86 -4.49 -27.60
CA LYS A 180 54.76 -5.27 -28.84
C LYS A 180 54.93 -6.77 -28.52
N PRO A 181 54.06 -7.65 -29.05
CA PRO A 181 54.26 -9.08 -28.90
C PRO A 181 55.52 -9.52 -29.69
N LYS A 182 56.46 -10.18 -29.01
CA LYS A 182 57.58 -10.87 -29.66
C LYS A 182 57.08 -12.18 -30.25
N TYR A 183 56.67 -12.17 -31.52
CA TYR A 183 56.44 -13.39 -32.27
C TYR A 183 57.78 -13.85 -32.88
N SER A 184 58.32 -14.97 -32.42
CA SER A 184 59.47 -15.64 -33.04
C SER A 184 58.98 -16.59 -34.13
N GLY A 185 58.76 -16.04 -35.32
CA GLY A 185 58.46 -16.83 -36.51
C GLY A 185 59.72 -17.55 -37.01
N GLY A 186 59.85 -18.83 -36.66
CA GLY A 186 60.82 -19.73 -37.29
C GLY A 186 60.43 -20.00 -38.75
N GLY A 187 61.37 -19.82 -39.67
CA GLY A 187 61.15 -20.05 -41.10
C GLY A 187 62.42 -19.92 -41.92
N SER A 188 63.41 -20.80 -41.67
CA SER A 188 64.57 -20.92 -42.56
C SER A 188 64.34 -22.03 -43.59
N ARG A 189 64.18 -21.54 -44.83
CA ARG A 189 64.10 -22.16 -46.15
C ARG A 189 64.70 -23.56 -46.31
N GLY A 190 63.93 -24.43 -46.94
CA GLY A 190 64.38 -25.71 -47.46
C GLY A 190 65.42 -25.59 -48.58
N ARG A 191 66.38 -26.53 -48.58
CA ARG A 191 67.25 -26.88 -49.71
C ARG A 191 66.91 -28.32 -50.11
N ARG A 192 66.48 -28.51 -51.36
CA ARG A 192 66.49 -29.80 -52.06
C ARG A 192 67.65 -29.74 -53.07
N PRO A 193 68.61 -30.68 -53.05
CA PRO A 193 69.60 -30.81 -54.12
C PRO A 193 69.03 -31.60 -55.30
N GLN A 194 69.59 -31.32 -56.49
CA GLN A 194 69.51 -32.18 -57.67
C GLN A 194 70.39 -33.42 -57.50
#